data_AF-A0A527ZCJ6-F1
#
_entry.id   AF-A0A527ZCJ6-F1
#
_cell.length_a   1.000
_cell.length_b   1.000
_cell.length_c   1.000
_cell.angle_alpha   90.00
_cell.angle_beta   90.00
_cell.angle_gamma   90.00
#
_symmetry.space_group_name_H-M   'P 1'
#
loop_
_entity.id
_entity.type
_entity.pdbx_description
1 polymer ?
#
loop_
_entity_poly.entity_id
_entity_poly.type
_entity_poly.pdbx_seq_one_letter_code
_entity_poly.pdbx_strand_id
1 'polypeptide(L)'
;LQQLKAAALINDLTLPKLLDCVRFRDSKPITALRTPQGGAVFQQGEIDVLLERLSDFDLLAQLETAAVHDAPRLSVTKRVTDQDGSVKFIPREFKRLSLGQQQSVLLALMLSSESRAPLIVDQPEDNLDSEFIYKTLVPVLRRVKERRQVIVVTHNANIAVLGDAEQIVVLKATNDQATITSRGSIDEPATREAACAILEGSREAFERRARIYGKRMDA
;
A
#
# COMPACT_ATOMS: atom_id res chain seq x y z
N LEU A 1 33.39 2.53 -4.19
CA LEU A 1 33.89 2.44 -2.79
C LEU A 1 33.21 3.47 -1.87
N GLN A 2 33.23 4.77 -2.19
CA GLN A 2 32.58 5.80 -1.35
C GLN A 2 31.06 5.60 -1.16
N GLN A 3 30.32 5.19 -2.20
CA GLN A 3 28.89 4.85 -2.07
C GLN A 3 28.62 3.68 -1.11
N LEU A 4 29.50 2.67 -1.08
CA LEU A 4 29.40 1.53 -0.16
C LEU A 4 29.63 1.95 1.30
N LYS A 5 30.63 2.83 1.52
CA LYS A 5 30.94 3.38 2.84
C LYS A 5 29.81 4.25 3.38
N ALA A 6 29.27 5.14 2.53
CA ALA A 6 28.11 5.97 2.88
C ALA A 6 26.88 5.11 3.20
N ALA A 7 26.60 4.07 2.39
CA ALA A 7 25.49 3.16 2.63
C ALA A 7 25.63 2.38 3.95
N ALA A 8 26.83 1.93 4.31
CA ALA A 8 27.08 1.25 5.59
C ALA A 8 26.86 2.19 6.78
N LEU A 9 27.32 3.45 6.69
CA LEU A 9 27.07 4.46 7.74
C LEU A 9 25.58 4.72 7.93
N ILE A 10 24.81 4.84 6.83
CA ILE A 10 23.38 5.15 6.90
C ILE A 10 22.57 3.95 7.40
N ASN A 11 22.79 2.75 6.86
CA ASN A 11 21.94 1.59 7.12
C ASN A 11 22.27 0.88 8.44
N ASP A 12 23.55 0.81 8.83
CA ASP A 12 23.98 -0.04 9.94
C ASP A 12 24.36 0.77 11.20
N LEU A 13 24.92 1.98 11.03
CA LEU A 13 25.30 2.84 12.14
C LEU A 13 24.17 3.81 12.54
N THR A 14 23.46 4.39 11.57
CA THR A 14 22.45 5.46 11.74
C THR A 14 23.04 6.81 12.16
N LEU A 15 22.33 7.90 11.86
CA LEU A 15 22.80 9.27 12.15
C LEU A 15 23.04 9.53 13.66
N PRO A 16 22.15 9.13 14.59
CA PRO A 16 22.37 9.37 16.02
C PRO A 16 23.66 8.72 16.55
N LYS A 17 23.94 7.46 16.19
CA LYS A 17 25.19 6.80 16.64
C LYS A 17 26.41 7.41 15.98
N LEU A 18 26.32 7.89 14.73
CA LEU A 18 27.41 8.59 14.08
C LEU A 18 27.75 9.90 14.84
N LEU A 19 26.73 10.65 15.28
CA LEU A 19 26.92 11.84 16.10
C LEU A 19 27.55 11.50 17.46
N ASP A 20 27.16 10.40 18.10
CA ASP A 20 27.80 9.92 19.33
C ASP A 20 29.27 9.57 19.10
N CYS A 21 29.61 8.89 18.00
CA CYS A 21 31.01 8.61 17.64
C CYS A 21 31.84 9.89 17.51
N VAL A 22 31.28 10.95 16.93
CA VAL A 22 31.96 12.25 16.78
C VAL A 22 32.10 12.94 18.14
N ARG A 23 31.03 13.01 18.94
CA ARG A 23 31.03 13.66 20.26
C ARG A 23 31.98 13.02 21.26
N PHE A 24 32.02 11.68 21.30
CA PHE A 24 32.85 10.93 22.25
C PHE A 24 34.19 10.47 21.68
N ARG A 25 34.47 10.79 20.40
CA ARG A 25 35.62 10.26 19.64
C ARG A 25 35.73 8.74 19.71
N ASP A 26 34.58 8.05 19.71
CA ASP A 26 34.53 6.59 19.73
C ASP A 26 34.54 6.03 18.30
N SER A 27 35.63 5.38 17.92
CA SER A 27 35.79 4.75 16.61
C SER A 27 35.23 3.33 16.54
N LYS A 28 34.95 2.68 17.69
CA LYS A 28 34.56 1.26 17.74
C LYS A 28 33.33 0.94 16.88
N PRO A 29 32.25 1.75 16.88
CA PRO A 29 31.06 1.44 16.09
C PRO A 29 31.32 1.50 14.58
N ILE A 30 32.20 2.39 14.12
CA ILE A 30 32.57 2.53 12.70
C ILE A 30 33.49 1.37 12.29
N THR A 31 34.45 0.99 13.16
CA THR A 31 35.34 -0.15 12.94
C THR A 31 34.57 -1.49 12.91
N ALA A 32 33.42 -1.58 13.56
CA ALA A 32 32.57 -2.76 13.56
C ALA A 32 31.80 -2.97 12.23
N LEU A 33 31.73 -1.97 11.36
CA LEU A 33 31.02 -2.07 10.08
C LEU A 33 31.68 -3.09 9.15
N ARG A 34 30.84 -3.92 8.50
CA ARG A 34 31.28 -4.98 7.59
C ARG A 34 30.59 -4.84 6.23
N THR A 35 31.31 -5.17 5.17
CA THR A 35 30.73 -5.27 3.83
C THR A 35 29.81 -6.49 3.76
N PRO A 36 28.93 -6.60 2.75
CA PRO A 36 28.11 -7.80 2.54
C PRO A 36 28.92 -9.10 2.38
N GLN A 37 30.22 -8.99 2.07
CA GLN A 37 31.15 -10.11 1.95
C GLN A 37 31.99 -10.34 3.23
N GLY A 38 31.71 -9.63 4.33
CA GLY A 38 32.39 -9.78 5.62
C GLY A 38 33.70 -9.01 5.78
N GLY A 39 34.11 -8.21 4.80
CA GLY A 39 35.31 -7.37 4.89
C GLY A 39 35.10 -6.11 5.74
N ALA A 40 36.16 -5.52 6.27
CA ALA A 40 36.08 -4.23 6.95
C ALA A 40 35.69 -3.11 5.95
N VAL A 41 34.77 -2.24 6.35
CA VAL A 41 34.29 -1.13 5.49
C VAL A 41 35.25 0.07 5.53
N PHE A 42 35.85 0.33 6.69
CA PHE A 42 36.77 1.44 6.93
C PHE A 42 38.09 0.92 7.50
N GLN A 43 39.20 1.54 7.09
CA GLN A 43 40.50 1.40 7.76
C GLN A 43 40.64 2.45 8.87
N GLN A 44 41.47 2.19 9.88
CA GLN A 44 41.61 3.08 11.05
C GLN A 44 41.92 4.54 10.66
N GLY A 45 42.89 4.77 9.76
CA GLY A 45 43.22 6.12 9.31
C GLY A 45 42.10 6.83 8.55
N GLU A 46 41.19 6.10 7.92
CA GLU A 46 40.01 6.70 7.27
C GLU A 46 38.94 7.11 8.29
N ILE A 47 38.84 6.37 9.41
CA ILE A 47 37.93 6.70 10.50
C ILE A 47 38.38 7.98 11.19
N ASP A 48 39.69 8.11 11.45
CA ASP A 48 40.24 9.30 12.10
C ASP A 48 39.97 10.56 11.26
N VAL A 49 40.23 10.50 9.95
CA VAL A 49 39.94 11.60 9.01
C VAL A 49 38.44 11.89 8.92
N LEU A 50 37.60 10.86 8.95
CA LEU A 50 36.14 11.02 8.94
C LEU A 50 35.65 11.75 10.20
N LEU A 51 36.08 11.29 11.37
CA LEU A 51 35.69 11.91 12.65
C LEU A 51 36.21 13.34 12.76
N GLU A 52 37.43 13.60 12.30
CA GLU A 52 37.99 14.96 12.27
C GLU A 52 37.15 15.89 11.38
N ARG A 53 36.79 15.46 10.17
CA ARG A 53 35.94 16.25 9.26
C ARG A 53 34.53 16.47 9.82
N LEU A 54 33.92 15.44 10.40
CA LEU A 54 32.58 15.55 10.99
C LEU A 54 32.57 16.36 12.29
N SER A 55 33.74 16.59 12.91
CA SER A 55 33.88 17.47 14.08
C SER A 55 33.90 18.96 13.72
N ASP A 56 33.97 19.30 12.42
CA ASP A 56 33.81 20.67 11.95
C ASP A 56 32.45 21.23 12.40
N PHE A 57 32.45 22.45 12.93
CA PHE A 57 31.27 23.03 13.58
C PHE A 57 30.07 23.15 12.62
N ASP A 58 30.31 23.63 11.40
CA ASP A 58 29.23 23.86 10.43
C ASP A 58 28.65 22.53 9.97
N LEU A 59 29.50 21.53 9.72
CA LEU A 59 29.06 20.20 9.30
C LEU A 59 28.33 19.45 10.43
N LEU A 60 28.84 19.55 11.66
CA LEU A 60 28.22 18.93 12.83
C LEU A 60 26.83 19.54 13.09
N ALA A 61 26.70 20.86 13.02
CA ALA A 61 25.42 21.54 13.18
C ALA A 61 24.40 21.12 12.11
N GLN A 62 24.84 20.95 10.86
CA GLN A 62 23.98 20.44 9.78
C GLN A 62 23.51 19.01 10.05
N LEU A 63 24.38 18.15 10.57
CA LEU A 63 24.04 16.77 10.90
C LEU A 63 23.11 16.67 12.12
N GLU A 64 23.35 17.47 13.16
CA GLU A 64 22.51 17.48 14.37
C GLU A 64 21.10 18.04 14.12
N THR A 65 20.95 18.91 13.12
CA THR A 65 19.66 19.49 12.71
C THR A 65 19.00 18.76 11.55
N ALA A 66 19.64 17.72 11.00
CA ALA A 66 19.07 16.95 9.91
C ALA A 66 17.78 16.25 10.36
N ALA A 67 16.70 16.46 9.61
CA ALA A 67 15.43 15.81 9.87
C ALA A 67 15.56 14.29 9.61
N VAL A 68 15.48 13.50 10.68
CA VAL A 68 15.39 12.04 10.59
C VAL A 68 13.93 11.66 10.65
N HIS A 69 13.38 11.25 9.52
CA HIS A 69 12.01 10.75 9.46
C HIS A 69 12.01 9.23 9.66
N ASP A 70 11.12 8.74 10.52
CA ASP A 70 10.85 7.31 10.60
C ASP A 70 10.30 6.82 9.25
N ALA A 71 10.93 5.76 8.72
CA ALA A 71 10.49 5.11 7.50
C ALA A 71 9.85 3.76 7.86
N PRO A 72 8.52 3.59 7.71
CA PRO A 72 7.90 2.30 7.96
C PRO A 72 8.42 1.26 6.96
N ARG A 73 8.98 0.15 7.47
CA ARG A 73 9.39 -0.98 6.64
C ARG A 73 8.26 -2.00 6.58
N LEU A 74 7.66 -2.15 5.40
CA LEU A 74 6.64 -3.17 5.15
C LEU A 74 7.28 -4.45 4.59
N SER A 75 6.96 -5.58 5.21
CA SER A 75 7.27 -6.93 4.73
C SER A 75 6.01 -7.79 4.77
N VAL A 76 5.87 -8.68 3.78
CA VAL A 76 4.71 -9.56 3.65
C VAL A 76 5.19 -11.00 3.70
N THR A 77 4.59 -11.78 4.60
CA THR A 77 4.95 -13.18 4.79
C THR A 77 3.93 -14.06 4.09
N LYS A 78 4.36 -14.77 3.06
CA LYS A 78 3.52 -15.75 2.36
C LYS A 78 3.63 -17.11 3.06
N ARG A 79 2.49 -17.68 3.45
CA ARG A 79 2.38 -19.09 3.87
C ARG A 79 2.37 -19.99 2.64
N VAL A 80 3.32 -20.90 2.54
CA VAL A 80 3.43 -21.89 1.46
C VAL A 80 3.39 -23.28 2.07
N THR A 81 2.50 -24.12 1.57
CA THR A 81 2.46 -25.55 1.93
C THR A 81 3.29 -26.31 0.91
N ASP A 82 4.29 -27.05 1.38
CA ASP A 82 5.13 -27.90 0.55
C ASP A 82 4.40 -29.19 0.16
N GLN A 83 4.93 -29.94 -0.81
CA GLN A 83 4.32 -31.20 -1.27
C GLN A 83 4.22 -32.25 -0.14
N ASP A 84 5.13 -32.17 0.83
CA ASP A 84 5.17 -33.03 2.01
C ASP A 84 4.20 -32.57 3.13
N GLY A 85 3.36 -31.56 2.87
CA GLY A 85 2.43 -30.99 3.85
C GLY A 85 3.06 -30.03 4.87
N SER A 86 4.39 -29.83 4.82
CA SER A 86 5.07 -28.88 5.69
C SER A 86 4.74 -27.43 5.34
N VAL A 87 4.55 -26.58 6.34
CA VAL A 87 4.21 -25.16 6.14
C VAL A 87 5.45 -24.30 6.30
N LYS A 88 5.80 -23.55 5.26
CA LYS A 88 6.91 -22.58 5.25
C LYS A 88 6.37 -21.15 5.17
N PHE A 89 7.00 -20.25 5.90
CA PHE A 89 6.71 -18.82 5.88
C PHE A 89 7.84 -18.09 5.17
N ILE A 90 7.55 -17.51 4.00
CA ILE A 90 8.55 -16.84 3.17
C ILE A 90 8.32 -15.33 3.28
N PRO A 91 9.21 -14.58 3.96
CA PRO A 91 9.14 -13.14 4.01
C PRO A 91 9.55 -12.55 2.65
N ARG A 92 8.78 -11.57 2.18
CA ARG A 92 9.11 -10.76 1.01
C ARG A 92 9.04 -9.29 1.36
N GLU A 93 10.02 -8.53 0.90
CA GLU A 93 9.98 -7.08 1.01
C GLU A 93 8.85 -6.52 0.15
N PHE A 94 8.12 -5.52 0.65
CA PHE A 94 7.01 -4.90 -0.07
C PHE A 94 7.39 -4.46 -1.50
N LYS A 95 8.59 -3.88 -1.67
CA LYS A 95 9.13 -3.44 -2.96
C LYS A 95 9.34 -4.57 -3.98
N ARG A 96 9.35 -5.84 -3.55
CA ARG A 96 9.53 -7.02 -4.41
C ARG A 96 8.21 -7.71 -4.77
N LEU A 97 7.09 -7.18 -4.29
CA LEU A 97 5.75 -7.66 -4.65
C LEU A 97 5.35 -7.12 -6.03
N SER A 98 4.44 -7.81 -6.73
CA SER A 98 3.83 -7.25 -7.94
C SER A 98 2.99 -6.01 -7.61
N LEU A 99 2.72 -5.14 -8.59
CA LEU A 99 1.93 -3.93 -8.38
C LEU A 99 0.57 -4.21 -7.73
N GLY A 100 -0.17 -5.19 -8.25
CA GLY A 100 -1.44 -5.61 -7.65
C GLY A 100 -1.28 -6.07 -6.19
N GLN A 101 -0.25 -6.86 -5.88
CA GLN A 101 0.01 -7.28 -4.49
C GLN A 101 0.36 -6.10 -3.57
N GLN A 102 1.11 -5.11 -4.07
CA GLN A 102 1.44 -3.91 -3.31
C GLN A 102 0.18 -3.11 -2.98
N GLN A 103 -0.68 -2.88 -3.97
CA GLN A 103 -1.97 -2.20 -3.78
C GLN A 103 -2.87 -2.97 -2.82
N SER A 104 -3.00 -4.29 -2.99
CA SER A 104 -3.77 -5.14 -2.09
C SER A 104 -3.35 -4.99 -0.62
N VAL A 105 -2.05 -5.00 -0.36
CA VAL A 105 -1.49 -4.88 1.00
C VAL A 105 -1.73 -3.49 1.55
N LEU A 106 -1.48 -2.43 0.76
CA LEU A 106 -1.69 -1.05 1.20
C LEU A 106 -3.17 -0.79 1.51
N LEU A 107 -4.06 -1.26 0.64
CA LEU A 107 -5.51 -1.13 0.81
C LEU A 107 -5.98 -1.87 2.06
N ALA A 108 -5.50 -3.10 2.28
CA ALA A 108 -5.80 -3.85 3.50
C ALA A 108 -5.29 -3.12 4.76
N LEU A 109 -4.10 -2.51 4.73
CA LEU A 109 -3.56 -1.73 5.85
C LEU A 109 -4.38 -0.46 6.12
N MET A 110 -4.67 0.34 5.09
CA MET A 110 -5.49 1.55 5.19
C MET A 110 -6.88 1.24 5.73
N LEU A 111 -7.49 0.18 5.21
CA LEU A 111 -8.79 -0.27 5.66
C LEU A 111 -8.73 -0.84 7.07
N SER A 112 -7.63 -1.50 7.49
CA SER A 112 -7.46 -2.04 8.84
C SER A 112 -7.15 -0.99 9.91
N SER A 113 -6.80 0.23 9.51
CA SER A 113 -6.60 1.36 10.43
C SER A 113 -7.82 1.59 11.33
N GLU A 114 -7.58 1.83 12.62
CA GLU A 114 -8.61 2.18 13.61
C GLU A 114 -9.07 3.65 13.50
N SER A 115 -8.59 4.39 12.50
CA SER A 115 -9.02 5.76 12.25
C SER A 115 -10.52 5.83 11.92
N ARG A 116 -11.23 6.76 12.57
CA ARG A 116 -12.62 7.09 12.29
C ARG A 116 -12.79 8.21 11.25
N ALA A 117 -11.69 8.77 10.76
CA ALA A 117 -11.74 9.81 9.74
C ALA A 117 -12.35 9.27 8.44
N PRO A 118 -13.07 10.09 7.64
CA PRO A 118 -13.56 9.67 6.34
C PRO A 118 -12.44 9.10 5.47
N LEU A 119 -12.69 7.97 4.81
CA LEU A 119 -11.79 7.39 3.84
C LEU A 119 -12.28 7.73 2.44
N ILE A 120 -11.44 8.36 1.63
CA ILE A 120 -11.72 8.54 0.20
C ILE A 120 -10.75 7.64 -0.56
N VAL A 121 -11.28 6.74 -1.38
CA VAL A 121 -10.49 5.83 -2.20
C VAL A 121 -10.89 6.00 -3.65
N ASP A 122 -9.95 6.44 -4.47
CA ASP A 122 -10.14 6.59 -5.90
C ASP A 122 -9.57 5.37 -6.63
N GLN A 123 -10.37 4.78 -7.51
CA GLN A 123 -10.08 3.58 -8.31
C GLN A 123 -9.33 2.49 -7.52
N PRO A 124 -9.89 1.98 -6.40
CA PRO A 124 -9.23 0.92 -5.63
C PRO A 124 -8.97 -0.35 -6.43
N GLU A 125 -9.67 -0.56 -7.55
CA GLU A 125 -9.55 -1.70 -8.47
C GLU A 125 -8.35 -1.67 -9.41
N ASP A 126 -7.69 -0.52 -9.60
CA ASP A 126 -6.64 -0.41 -10.59
C ASP A 126 -5.51 -1.41 -10.31
N ASN A 127 -5.12 -2.19 -11.32
CA ASN A 127 -4.18 -3.30 -11.25
C ASN A 127 -4.54 -4.46 -10.28
N LEU A 128 -5.80 -4.54 -9.82
CA LEU A 128 -6.33 -5.69 -9.10
C LEU A 128 -7.13 -6.61 -10.04
N ASP A 129 -7.00 -7.92 -9.86
CA ASP A 129 -7.86 -8.87 -10.57
C ASP A 129 -9.27 -8.95 -9.93
N SER A 130 -10.25 -9.37 -10.71
CA SER A 130 -11.65 -9.46 -10.27
C SER A 130 -11.84 -10.42 -9.09
N GLU A 131 -11.01 -11.46 -8.98
CA GLU A 131 -11.06 -12.41 -7.87
C GLU A 131 -10.68 -11.72 -6.55
N PHE A 132 -9.62 -10.92 -6.55
CA PHE A 132 -9.17 -10.17 -5.40
C PHE A 132 -10.20 -9.11 -4.98
N ILE A 133 -10.77 -8.38 -5.96
CA ILE A 133 -11.83 -7.41 -5.70
C ILE A 133 -12.98 -8.08 -4.92
N TYR A 134 -13.43 -9.24 -5.40
CA TYR A 134 -14.55 -9.97 -4.79
C TYR A 134 -14.20 -10.61 -3.45
N LYS A 135 -13.07 -11.33 -3.37
CA LYS A 135 -12.72 -12.14 -2.19
C LYS A 135 -12.08 -11.34 -1.06
N THR A 136 -11.49 -10.18 -1.36
CA THR A 136 -10.72 -9.41 -0.37
C THR A 136 -11.25 -8.00 -0.22
N LEU A 137 -11.29 -7.22 -1.31
CA LEU A 137 -11.64 -5.80 -1.20
C LEU A 137 -13.07 -5.59 -0.69
N VAL A 138 -14.06 -6.23 -1.33
CA VAL A 138 -15.48 -6.11 -0.95
C VAL A 138 -15.72 -6.48 0.52
N PRO A 139 -15.27 -7.63 1.04
CA PRO A 139 -15.41 -7.97 2.46
C PRO A 139 -14.72 -6.99 3.42
N VAL A 140 -13.62 -6.36 2.99
CA VAL A 140 -12.96 -5.35 3.82
C VAL A 140 -13.77 -4.05 3.83
N LEU A 141 -14.23 -3.56 2.67
CA LEU A 141 -15.07 -2.36 2.59
C LEU A 141 -16.33 -2.50 3.46
N ARG A 142 -17.02 -3.64 3.38
CA ARG A 142 -18.20 -3.95 4.21
C ARG A 142 -17.91 -3.88 5.71
N ARG A 143 -16.73 -4.31 6.15
CA ARG A 143 -16.35 -4.22 7.58
C ARG A 143 -15.95 -2.81 8.00
N VAL A 144 -15.35 -2.03 7.09
CA VAL A 144 -14.84 -0.70 7.40
C VAL A 144 -15.95 0.34 7.41
N LYS A 145 -16.95 0.25 6.53
CA LYS A 145 -18.07 1.19 6.48
C LYS A 145 -18.87 1.24 7.80
N GLU A 146 -18.90 0.14 8.55
CA GLU A 146 -19.56 0.04 9.87
C GLU A 146 -18.90 0.91 10.96
N ARG A 147 -17.63 1.30 10.78
CA ARG A 147 -16.86 2.04 11.79
C ARG A 147 -16.42 3.43 11.37
N ARG A 148 -16.36 3.70 10.06
CA ARG A 148 -15.96 4.99 9.48
C ARG A 148 -16.64 5.19 8.14
N GLN A 149 -16.87 6.44 7.76
CA GLN A 149 -17.38 6.76 6.42
C GLN A 149 -16.34 6.39 5.36
N VAL A 150 -16.78 5.70 4.30
CA VAL A 150 -15.95 5.35 3.14
C VAL A 150 -16.62 5.88 1.88
N ILE A 151 -15.89 6.63 1.08
CA ILE A 151 -16.29 7.15 -0.22
C ILE A 151 -15.39 6.48 -1.25
N VAL A 152 -15.97 5.71 -2.15
CA VAL A 152 -15.24 5.02 -3.22
C VAL A 152 -15.64 5.63 -4.56
N VAL A 153 -14.63 6.06 -5.32
CA VAL A 153 -14.80 6.43 -6.72
C VAL A 153 -14.32 5.25 -7.55
N THR A 154 -15.19 4.70 -8.39
CA THR A 154 -14.90 3.46 -9.12
C THR A 154 -15.66 3.42 -10.43
N HIS A 155 -15.07 2.77 -11.43
CA HIS A 155 -15.76 2.42 -12.67
C HIS A 155 -16.32 0.99 -12.62
N ASN A 156 -15.94 0.21 -11.60
CA ASN A 156 -16.42 -1.14 -11.38
C ASN A 156 -17.63 -1.13 -10.43
N ALA A 157 -18.83 -1.11 -11.00
CA ALA A 157 -20.07 -1.12 -10.23
C ALA A 157 -20.22 -2.34 -9.30
N ASN A 158 -19.46 -3.43 -9.49
CA ASN A 158 -19.47 -4.55 -8.55
C ASN A 158 -18.98 -4.13 -7.16
N ILE A 159 -18.08 -3.15 -7.07
CA ILE A 159 -17.58 -2.66 -5.79
C ILE A 159 -18.69 -1.94 -5.02
N ALA A 160 -19.49 -1.13 -5.72
CA ALA A 160 -20.63 -0.44 -5.10
C ALA A 160 -21.74 -1.43 -4.70
N VAL A 161 -22.12 -2.33 -5.62
CA VAL A 161 -23.23 -3.27 -5.40
C VAL A 161 -22.87 -4.35 -4.39
N LEU A 162 -21.74 -5.04 -4.56
CA LEU A 162 -21.34 -6.13 -3.67
C LEU A 162 -20.71 -5.61 -2.36
N GLY A 163 -20.16 -4.40 -2.40
CA GLY A 163 -19.72 -3.67 -1.21
C GLY A 163 -20.88 -3.16 -0.36
N ASP A 164 -22.13 -3.35 -0.81
CA ASP A 164 -23.35 -2.98 -0.09
C ASP A 164 -23.40 -1.47 0.20
N ALA A 165 -23.15 -0.64 -0.82
CA ALA A 165 -23.11 0.80 -0.64
C ALA A 165 -24.50 1.36 -0.26
N GLU A 166 -24.56 2.13 0.83
CA GLU A 166 -25.79 2.80 1.27
C GLU A 166 -26.25 3.90 0.31
N GLN A 167 -25.29 4.53 -0.36
CA GLN A 167 -25.52 5.60 -1.31
C GLN A 167 -24.65 5.39 -2.54
N ILE A 168 -25.30 5.26 -3.69
CA ILE A 168 -24.67 5.16 -5.00
C ILE A 168 -24.96 6.47 -5.73
N VAL A 169 -23.91 7.18 -6.15
CA VAL A 169 -24.02 8.37 -7.00
C VAL A 169 -23.53 8.00 -8.38
N VAL A 170 -24.45 7.93 -9.33
CA VAL A 170 -24.13 7.60 -10.72
C VAL A 170 -23.78 8.87 -11.46
N LEU A 171 -22.59 8.89 -12.03
CA LEU A 171 -22.07 9.99 -12.84
C LEU A 171 -22.10 9.61 -14.31
N LYS A 172 -22.58 10.52 -15.15
CA LYS A 172 -22.39 10.48 -16.60
C LYS A 172 -21.44 11.59 -16.99
N ALA A 173 -20.26 11.19 -17.46
CA ALA A 173 -19.26 12.11 -17.99
C ALA A 173 -19.49 12.36 -19.48
N THR A 174 -19.35 13.63 -19.85
CA THR A 174 -19.05 14.09 -21.22
C THR A 174 -17.59 14.54 -21.24
N ASN A 175 -17.07 14.96 -22.39
CA ASN A 175 -15.66 15.35 -22.50
C ASN A 175 -15.27 16.48 -21.53
N ASP A 176 -16.19 17.38 -21.19
CA ASP A 176 -15.88 18.58 -20.40
C ASP A 176 -16.59 18.63 -19.03
N GLN A 177 -17.59 17.77 -18.81
CA GLN A 177 -18.50 17.89 -17.66
C GLN A 177 -19.01 16.53 -17.18
N ALA A 178 -19.11 16.35 -15.87
CA ALA A 178 -19.83 15.23 -15.27
C ALA A 178 -21.16 15.69 -14.67
N THR A 179 -22.21 14.92 -14.89
CA THR A 179 -23.54 15.16 -14.33
C THR A 179 -23.98 13.96 -13.50
N ILE A 180 -24.70 14.23 -12.41
CA ILE A 180 -25.31 13.17 -11.60
C ILE A 180 -26.60 12.74 -12.32
N THR A 181 -26.65 11.49 -12.76
CA THR A 181 -27.85 10.93 -13.42
C THR A 181 -28.77 10.26 -12.43
N SER A 182 -28.23 9.69 -11.35
CA SER A 182 -29.01 9.04 -10.30
C SER A 182 -28.25 9.12 -8.98
N ARG A 183 -29.00 9.19 -7.88
CA ARG A 183 -28.48 9.16 -6.51
C ARG A 183 -29.49 8.45 -5.62
N GLY A 184 -29.07 7.34 -5.03
CA GLY A 184 -29.92 6.55 -4.14
C GLY A 184 -29.24 5.28 -3.68
N SER A 185 -29.97 4.44 -2.95
CA SER A 185 -29.54 3.06 -2.67
C SER A 185 -29.80 2.17 -3.90
N ILE A 186 -29.27 0.95 -3.88
CA ILE A 186 -29.50 -0.04 -4.95
C ILE A 186 -30.97 -0.49 -5.04
N ASP A 187 -31.79 -0.21 -4.02
CA ASP A 187 -33.21 -0.58 -4.00
C ASP A 187 -34.05 0.35 -4.87
N GLU A 188 -33.59 1.59 -5.06
CA GLU A 188 -34.27 2.58 -5.90
C GLU A 188 -34.20 2.14 -7.39
N PRO A 189 -35.34 2.00 -8.09
CA PRO A 189 -35.36 1.52 -9.47
C PRO A 189 -34.42 2.29 -10.40
N ALA A 190 -34.39 3.62 -10.30
CA ALA A 190 -33.54 4.47 -11.13
C ALA A 190 -32.04 4.24 -10.88
N THR A 191 -31.64 3.99 -9.64
CA THR A 191 -30.24 3.69 -9.29
C THR A 191 -29.87 2.27 -9.68
N ARG A 192 -30.77 1.30 -9.49
CA ARG A 192 -30.59 -0.09 -9.89
C ARG A 192 -30.38 -0.24 -11.39
N GLU A 193 -31.24 0.40 -12.20
CA GLU A 193 -31.11 0.37 -13.65
C GLU A 193 -29.80 0.99 -14.12
N ALA A 194 -29.40 2.12 -13.53
CA ALA A 194 -28.15 2.78 -13.84
C ALA A 194 -26.92 1.93 -13.46
N ALA A 195 -26.93 1.30 -12.28
CA ALA A 195 -25.86 0.39 -11.83
C ALA A 195 -25.77 -0.86 -12.72
N CYS A 196 -26.91 -1.47 -13.08
CA CYS A 196 -26.97 -2.60 -14.02
C CYS A 196 -26.42 -2.24 -15.40
N ALA A 197 -26.74 -1.04 -15.92
CA ALA A 197 -26.21 -0.58 -17.20
C ALA A 197 -24.68 -0.47 -17.19
N ILE A 198 -24.08 -0.04 -16.07
CA ILE A 198 -22.62 0.04 -15.90
C ILE A 198 -21.99 -1.36 -15.78
N LEU A 199 -22.63 -2.28 -15.05
CA LEU A 199 -22.13 -3.65 -14.83
C LEU A 199 -22.07 -4.48 -16.11
N GLU A 200 -23.16 -4.47 -16.88
CA GLU A 200 -23.38 -5.45 -17.95
C GLU A 200 -23.54 -4.80 -19.34
N GLY A 201 -23.46 -3.46 -19.42
CA GLY A 201 -23.70 -2.69 -20.63
C GLY A 201 -25.19 -2.48 -20.93
N SER A 202 -26.04 -3.50 -20.71
CA SER A 202 -27.51 -3.39 -20.81
C SER A 202 -28.24 -4.51 -20.06
N ARG A 203 -29.54 -4.31 -19.80
CA ARG A 203 -30.42 -5.35 -19.22
C ARG A 203 -30.47 -6.62 -20.08
N GLU A 204 -30.39 -6.48 -21.40
CA GLU A 204 -30.36 -7.61 -22.33
C GLU A 204 -29.12 -8.48 -22.16
N ALA A 205 -27.95 -7.87 -21.90
CA ALA A 205 -26.72 -8.61 -21.66
C ALA A 205 -26.81 -9.46 -20.38
N PHE A 206 -27.39 -8.87 -19.32
CA PHE A 206 -27.68 -9.56 -18.07
C PHE A 206 -28.62 -10.74 -18.25
N GLU A 207 -29.74 -10.54 -18.95
CA GLU A 207 -30.71 -11.60 -19.22
C GLU A 207 -30.13 -12.72 -20.10
N ARG A 208 -29.27 -12.37 -21.07
CA ARG A 208 -28.57 -13.33 -21.91
C ARG A 208 -27.63 -14.19 -21.08
N ARG A 209 -26.90 -13.59 -20.13
CA ARG A 209 -26.05 -14.31 -19.16
C ARG A 209 -26.87 -15.21 -18.24
N ALA A 210 -27.97 -14.70 -17.67
CA ALA A 210 -28.87 -15.48 -16.82
C ALA A 210 -29.43 -16.71 -17.55
N ARG A 211 -29.81 -16.56 -18.83
CA ARG A 211 -30.21 -17.66 -19.71
C ARG A 211 -29.10 -18.69 -19.93
N ILE A 212 -27.87 -18.25 -20.20
CA ILE A 212 -26.71 -19.16 -20.35
C ILE A 212 -26.48 -19.96 -19.07
N TYR A 213 -26.66 -19.35 -17.89
CA TYR A 213 -26.50 -20.00 -16.59
C TYR A 213 -27.75 -20.77 -16.11
N GLY A 214 -28.81 -20.84 -16.91
CA GLY A 214 -30.02 -21.59 -16.57
C GLY A 214 -30.83 -21.01 -15.40
N LYS A 215 -30.65 -19.73 -15.06
CA LYS A 215 -31.46 -19.08 -14.02
C LYS A 215 -32.76 -18.52 -14.60
N ARG A 216 -33.90 -18.86 -14.00
CA ARG A 216 -35.17 -18.18 -14.23
C ARG A 216 -35.13 -16.83 -13.51
N MET A 217 -35.43 -15.77 -14.25
CA MET A 217 -35.61 -14.43 -13.71
C MET A 217 -37.08 -14.32 -13.32
N ASP A 218 -37.37 -14.33 -12.02
CA ASP A 218 -38.70 -13.97 -11.53
C ASP A 218 -38.77 -12.43 -11.45
N ALA A 219 -39.90 -11.90 -11.91
CA ALA A 219 -40.13 -10.48 -12.23
C ALA A 219 -40.10 -9.55 -11.01
#